data_AF-A0A2D0JJL7-F1
#
_entry.id   AF-A0A2D0JJL7-F1
#
_cell.length_a   1.000
_cell.length_b   1.000
_cell.length_c   1.000
_cell.angle_alpha   90.00
_cell.angle_beta   90.00
_cell.angle_gamma   90.00
#
_symmetry.space_group_name_H-M   'P 1'
#
loop_
_entity.id
_entity.type
_entity.pdbx_description
1 polymer ?
#
loop_
_entity_poly.entity_id
_entity_poly.type
_entity_poly.pdbx_seq_one_letter_code
_entity_poly.pdbx_strand_id
1 'polypeptide(L)'
;MDDKPKGLRSWLSNLVEERFLSNINWVSTYRFNQVVAESFVDEYRRVLLVGEAAHLFPPYGARGLNSGIADADVAAQAITLATVSTSESRRRGCIDDFDLSRRTAAIENCRAAKRALNAIRTPRLIDKAKLIAALLLSNVYKPSARWLDAAPYGPALTQKRFPTRY
;
A
#
# COMPACT_ATOMS: atom_id res chain seq x y z
N MET A 1 -31.48 3.88 9.29
CA MET A 1 -30.07 4.01 8.87
C MET A 1 -29.24 3.88 10.13
N ASP A 2 -29.00 2.64 10.57
CA ASP A 2 -28.31 2.35 11.82
C ASP A 2 -27.48 1.07 11.61
N ASP A 3 -26.45 1.19 10.78
CA ASP A 3 -25.58 0.10 10.33
C ASP A 3 -24.34 -0.02 11.23
N LYS A 4 -24.51 0.20 12.53
CA LYS A 4 -23.44 -0.07 13.51
C LYS A 4 -23.34 -1.58 13.68
N PRO A 5 -22.17 -2.21 13.49
CA PRO A 5 -22.01 -3.64 13.70
C PRO A 5 -22.47 -3.99 15.11
N LYS A 6 -23.55 -4.78 15.21
CA LYS A 6 -24.11 -5.20 16.51
C LYS A 6 -23.01 -5.85 17.32
N GLY A 7 -22.81 -5.38 18.56
CA GLY A 7 -21.80 -5.93 19.46
C GLY A 7 -20.41 -5.30 19.38
N LEU A 8 -20.11 -4.38 18.44
CA LEU A 8 -18.77 -3.76 18.35
C LEU A 8 -18.37 -3.06 19.66
N ARG A 9 -19.30 -2.31 20.28
CA ARG A 9 -19.05 -1.63 21.56
C ARG A 9 -18.76 -2.62 22.69
N SER A 10 -19.55 -3.70 22.77
CA SER A 10 -19.34 -4.75 23.77
C SER A 10 -18.06 -5.54 23.54
N TRP A 11 -17.59 -5.64 22.30
CA TRP A 11 -16.29 -6.23 21.99
C TRP A 11 -15.15 -5.27 22.37
N LEU A 12 -15.26 -3.99 22.00
CA LEU A 12 -14.27 -2.96 22.30
C LEU A 12 -14.09 -2.73 23.81
N SER A 13 -15.13 -2.88 24.63
CA SER A 13 -15.00 -2.76 26.09
C SER A 13 -14.07 -3.80 26.72
N ASN A 14 -13.75 -4.89 26.01
CA ASN A 14 -12.74 -5.85 26.45
C ASN A 14 -11.31 -5.45 26.07
N LEU A 15 -11.13 -4.44 25.22
CA LEU A 15 -9.83 -4.04 24.65
C LEU A 15 -9.38 -2.64 25.06
N VAL A 16 -10.32 -1.72 25.26
CA VAL A 16 -10.03 -0.31 25.56
C VAL A 16 -10.86 0.18 26.75
N GLU A 17 -10.33 1.18 27.46
CA GLU A 17 -11.03 1.84 28.57
C GLU A 17 -12.33 2.53 28.12
N GLU A 18 -13.29 2.65 29.04
CA GLU A 18 -14.63 3.18 28.77
C GLU A 18 -14.62 4.62 28.21
N ARG A 19 -13.64 5.45 28.63
CA ARG A 19 -13.47 6.82 28.08
C ARG A 19 -13.25 6.86 26.57
N PHE A 20 -12.76 5.78 25.96
CA PHE A 20 -12.57 5.71 24.52
C PHE A 20 -13.84 5.24 23.80
N LEU A 21 -14.75 4.55 24.50
CA LEU A 21 -16.02 4.09 23.95
C LEU A 21 -17.03 5.22 23.76
N SER A 22 -16.99 6.24 24.64
CA SER A 22 -17.82 7.44 24.54
C SER A 22 -17.45 8.33 23.35
N ASN A 23 -16.23 8.20 22.82
CA ASN A 23 -15.66 9.08 21.79
C ASN A 23 -15.57 8.43 20.39
N ILE A 24 -16.38 7.41 20.12
CA ILE A 24 -16.42 6.77 18.80
C ILE A 24 -17.28 7.62 17.85
N ASN A 25 -16.61 8.37 16.98
CA ASN A 25 -17.28 9.28 16.03
C ASN A 25 -17.77 8.57 14.76
N TRP A 26 -17.11 7.50 14.33
CA TRP A 26 -17.44 6.81 13.09
C TRP A 26 -17.12 5.31 13.17
N VAL A 27 -17.98 4.52 12.55
CA VAL A 27 -17.81 3.07 12.41
C VAL A 27 -18.26 2.69 11.01
N SER A 28 -17.47 1.87 10.33
CA SER A 28 -17.83 1.27 9.06
C SER A 28 -17.15 -0.07 8.86
N THR A 29 -17.69 -0.85 7.95
CA THR A 29 -17.09 -2.10 7.49
C THR A 29 -16.27 -1.84 6.24
N TYR A 30 -14.96 -2.04 6.31
CA TYR A 30 -14.08 -1.90 5.16
C TYR A 30 -13.79 -3.26 4.53
N ARG A 31 -14.30 -3.48 3.32
CA ARG A 31 -13.94 -4.63 2.48
C ARG A 31 -12.83 -4.21 1.53
N PHE A 32 -11.63 -4.75 1.74
CA PHE A 32 -10.50 -4.50 0.86
C PHE A 32 -10.44 -5.51 -0.28
N ASN A 33 -9.99 -5.04 -1.44
CA ASN A 33 -9.61 -5.87 -2.58
C ASN A 33 -8.09 -5.76 -2.81
N GLN A 34 -7.57 -6.68 -3.63
CA GLN A 34 -6.20 -6.64 -4.08
C GLN A 34 -6.18 -6.78 -5.60
N VAL A 35 -6.18 -5.64 -6.30
CA VAL A 35 -6.25 -5.59 -7.77
C VAL A 35 -5.45 -4.41 -8.30
N VAL A 36 -4.94 -4.54 -9.52
CA VAL A 36 -4.27 -3.47 -10.28
C VAL A 36 -4.81 -3.56 -11.70
N ALA A 37 -5.22 -2.43 -12.27
CA ALA A 37 -5.67 -2.35 -13.65
C ALA A 37 -4.54 -2.74 -14.62
N GLU A 38 -4.90 -3.38 -15.73
CA GLU A 38 -3.94 -3.80 -16.75
C GLU A 38 -3.27 -2.61 -17.45
N SER A 39 -4.03 -1.53 -17.62
CA SER A 39 -3.57 -0.23 -18.12
C SER A 39 -4.15 0.88 -17.25
N PHE A 40 -3.36 1.91 -16.98
CA PHE A 40 -3.80 3.12 -16.28
C PHE A 40 -4.26 4.20 -17.27
N VAL A 41 -4.20 3.91 -18.57
CA VAL A 41 -4.60 4.85 -19.63
C VAL A 41 -5.48 4.15 -20.66
N ASP A 42 -6.36 4.91 -21.31
CA ASP A 42 -7.14 4.42 -22.44
C ASP A 42 -6.29 4.34 -23.72
N GLU A 43 -6.84 3.70 -24.76
CA GLU A 43 -6.15 3.51 -26.05
C GLU A 43 -5.77 4.84 -26.73
N TYR A 44 -6.53 5.91 -26.48
CA TYR A 44 -6.30 7.23 -27.07
C TYR A 44 -5.46 8.17 -26.19
N ARG A 45 -5.03 7.74 -24.99
CA ARG A 45 -4.23 8.53 -24.04
C ARG A 45 -4.91 9.84 -23.64
N ARG A 46 -6.23 9.77 -23.45
CA ARG A 46 -7.11 10.88 -23.05
C ARG A 46 -7.68 10.71 -21.65
N VAL A 47 -7.68 9.49 -21.12
CA VAL A 47 -8.19 9.16 -19.79
C VAL A 47 -7.08 8.49 -19.00
N LEU A 48 -6.81 9.00 -17.79
CA LEU A 48 -5.81 8.46 -16.86
C LEU A 48 -6.52 8.00 -15.59
N LEU A 49 -6.23 6.79 -15.13
CA LEU A 49 -6.67 6.25 -13.85
C LEU A 49 -5.61 6.53 -12.78
N VAL A 50 -6.04 7.03 -11.62
CA VAL A 50 -5.16 7.33 -10.48
C VAL A 50 -5.76 6.76 -9.19
N GLY A 51 -4.90 6.39 -8.23
CA GLY A 51 -5.34 5.91 -6.92
C GLY A 51 -6.26 4.69 -7.02
N GLU A 52 -7.36 4.70 -6.26
CA GLU A 52 -8.29 3.56 -6.16
C GLU A 52 -9.03 3.22 -7.46
N ALA A 53 -9.07 4.14 -8.43
CA ALA A 53 -9.57 3.85 -9.77
C ALA A 53 -8.64 2.92 -10.56
N ALA A 54 -7.34 2.92 -10.23
CA ALA A 54 -6.31 2.17 -10.93
C ALA A 54 -5.84 0.93 -10.13
N HIS A 55 -5.86 0.98 -8.80
CA HIS A 55 -5.38 -0.09 -7.94
C HIS A 55 -6.01 -0.09 -6.56
N LEU A 56 -6.19 -1.28 -5.99
CA LEU A 56 -6.68 -1.49 -4.62
C LEU A 56 -5.69 -2.37 -3.89
N PHE A 57 -5.32 -1.95 -2.68
CA PHE A 57 -4.39 -2.68 -1.82
C PHE A 57 -5.07 -3.11 -0.52
N PRO A 58 -4.65 -4.26 0.06
CA PRO A 58 -4.90 -4.54 1.46
C PRO A 58 -4.42 -3.37 2.35
N PRO A 59 -5.09 -3.04 3.46
CA PRO A 59 -4.86 -1.83 4.27
C PRO A 59 -3.53 -1.85 5.06
N TYR A 60 -2.59 -2.72 4.71
CA TYR A 60 -1.31 -2.88 5.40
C TYR A 60 -0.23 -1.99 4.77
N GLY A 61 0.37 -1.13 5.58
CA GLY A 61 1.43 -0.20 5.16
C GLY A 61 0.94 1.14 4.60
N ALA A 62 -0.33 1.50 4.80
CA ALA A 62 -0.92 2.79 4.42
C ALA A 62 -0.67 3.19 2.94
N ARG A 63 -0.64 2.21 2.04
CA ARG A 63 -0.17 2.42 0.66
C ARG A 63 -1.22 3.02 -0.28
N GLY A 64 -2.51 2.81 -0.02
CA GLY A 64 -3.59 3.23 -0.94
C GLY A 64 -3.58 4.75 -1.18
N LEU A 65 -3.86 5.54 -0.14
CA LEU A 65 -3.85 7.00 -0.21
C LEU A 65 -2.48 7.55 -0.67
N ASN A 66 -1.40 7.08 -0.07
CA ASN A 66 -0.04 7.56 -0.38
C ASN A 66 0.35 7.33 -1.84
N SER A 67 0.00 6.16 -2.41
CA SER A 67 0.25 5.88 -3.82
C SER A 67 -0.63 6.75 -4.72
N GLY A 68 -1.90 6.96 -4.34
CA GLY A 68 -2.84 7.79 -5.10
C GLY A 68 -2.41 9.25 -5.24
N ILE A 69 -1.86 9.85 -4.18
CA ILE A 69 -1.31 11.22 -4.23
C ILE A 69 -0.16 11.29 -5.25
N ALA A 70 0.77 10.33 -5.19
CA ALA A 70 1.89 10.28 -6.13
C ALA A 70 1.43 9.96 -7.57
N ASP A 71 0.35 9.18 -7.76
CA ASP A 71 -0.22 8.97 -9.09
C ASP A 71 -0.79 10.28 -9.65
N ALA A 72 -1.53 11.04 -8.84
CA ALA A 72 -2.13 12.31 -9.25
C ALA A 72 -1.07 13.35 -9.65
N ASP A 73 0.02 13.44 -8.89
CA ASP A 73 1.15 14.34 -9.22
C ASP A 73 1.79 13.97 -10.56
N VAL A 74 2.14 12.70 -10.77
CA VAL A 74 2.76 12.26 -12.03
C VAL A 74 1.77 12.37 -13.20
N ALA A 75 0.48 12.12 -12.98
CA ALA A 75 -0.56 12.33 -14.01
C ALA A 75 -0.65 13.80 -14.43
N ALA A 76 -0.64 14.73 -13.47
CA ALA A 76 -0.68 16.16 -13.75
C ALA A 76 0.55 16.63 -14.55
N GLN A 77 1.74 16.12 -14.21
CA GLN A 77 2.96 16.38 -14.97
C GLN A 77 2.87 15.84 -16.40
N ALA A 78 2.40 14.60 -16.57
CA ALA A 78 2.24 13.97 -17.87
C ALA A 78 1.25 14.74 -18.76
N ILE A 79 0.10 15.16 -18.20
CA ILE A 79 -0.90 15.99 -18.89
C ILE A 79 -0.27 17.33 -19.31
N THR A 80 0.43 18.01 -18.42
CA THR A 80 1.07 19.30 -18.71
C THR A 80 2.06 19.18 -19.88
N LEU A 81 2.94 18.18 -19.82
CA LEU A 81 3.92 17.90 -20.89
C LEU A 81 3.25 17.55 -22.21
N ALA A 82 2.17 16.78 -22.17
CA ALA A 82 1.40 16.39 -23.34
C ALA A 82 0.70 17.60 -24.00
N THR A 83 0.15 18.52 -23.20
CA THR A 83 -0.57 19.71 -23.67
C THR A 83 0.37 20.71 -24.37
N VAL A 84 1.57 20.94 -23.83
CA VAL A 84 2.54 21.88 -24.43
C VAL A 84 3.31 21.27 -25.60
N SER A 85 3.12 19.98 -25.87
CA SER A 85 3.84 19.29 -26.95
C SER A 85 3.24 19.57 -28.32
N THR A 86 4.10 19.96 -29.25
CA THR A 86 3.76 20.14 -30.68
C THR A 86 3.80 18.83 -31.47
N SER A 87 4.41 17.78 -30.93
CA SER A 87 4.50 16.46 -31.58
C SER A 87 3.52 15.47 -30.97
N GLU A 88 2.73 14.81 -31.82
CA GLU A 88 1.80 13.76 -31.40
C GLU A 88 2.51 12.57 -30.75
N SER A 89 3.69 12.18 -31.25
CA SER A 89 4.45 11.08 -30.65
C SER A 89 4.91 11.41 -29.23
N ARG A 90 5.33 12.66 -29.00
CA ARG A 90 5.74 13.12 -27.67
C ARG A 90 4.56 13.27 -26.73
N ARG A 91 3.42 13.75 -27.23
CA ARG A 91 2.16 13.82 -26.46
C ARG A 91 1.76 12.46 -25.92
N ARG A 92 1.75 11.44 -26.77
CA ARG A 92 1.43 10.06 -26.37
C ARG A 92 2.49 9.47 -25.45
N GLY A 93 3.77 9.68 -25.77
CA GLY A 93 4.89 9.17 -24.97
C GLY A 93 4.85 9.64 -23.51
N CYS A 94 4.54 10.91 -23.25
CA CYS A 94 4.44 11.41 -21.87
C CYS A 94 3.35 10.71 -21.06
N ILE A 95 2.25 10.32 -21.70
CA ILE A 95 1.15 9.60 -21.04
C ILE A 95 1.48 8.11 -20.88
N ASP A 96 2.17 7.50 -21.85
CA ASP A 96 2.67 6.13 -21.75
C ASP A 96 3.72 5.99 -20.63
N ASP A 97 4.58 7.00 -20.43
CA ASP A 97 5.55 7.05 -19.33
C ASP A 97 4.85 7.10 -17.96
N PHE A 98 3.74 7.82 -17.86
CA PHE A 98 2.88 7.81 -16.67
C PHE A 98 2.34 6.40 -16.39
N ASP A 99 1.72 5.73 -17.37
CA ASP A 99 1.21 4.36 -17.19
C ASP A 99 2.31 3.43 -16.70
N LEU A 100 3.43 3.38 -17.43
CA LEU A 100 4.52 2.47 -17.14
C LEU A 100 5.08 2.68 -15.72
N SER A 101 5.36 3.93 -15.36
CA SER A 101 5.92 4.29 -14.06
C SER A 101 4.95 3.95 -12.92
N ARG A 102 3.70 4.41 -13.01
CA ARG A 102 2.72 4.29 -11.92
C ARG A 102 2.17 2.88 -11.78
N ARG A 103 1.95 2.17 -12.89
CA ARG A 103 1.53 0.77 -12.85
C ARG A 103 2.61 -0.14 -12.28
N THR A 104 3.89 0.10 -12.61
CA THR A 104 5.01 -0.63 -11.99
C THR A 104 5.04 -0.42 -10.48
N ALA A 105 4.91 0.82 -10.02
CA ALA A 105 4.85 1.14 -8.59
C ALA A 105 3.64 0.48 -7.89
N ALA A 106 2.47 0.49 -8.53
CA ALA A 106 1.27 -0.15 -8.00
C ALA A 106 1.41 -1.67 -7.87
N ILE A 107 2.01 -2.34 -8.84
CA ILE A 107 2.29 -3.79 -8.78
C ILE A 107 3.22 -4.11 -7.60
N GLU A 108 4.28 -3.33 -7.39
CA GLU A 108 5.20 -3.54 -6.26
C GLU A 108 4.52 -3.27 -4.91
N ASN A 109 3.72 -2.21 -4.82
CA ASN A 109 2.91 -1.92 -3.62
C ASN A 109 1.92 -3.05 -3.32
N CYS A 110 1.24 -3.56 -4.34
CA CYS A 110 0.30 -4.67 -4.24
C CYS A 110 1.01 -5.95 -3.76
N ARG A 111 2.19 -6.27 -4.31
CA ARG A 111 3.02 -7.40 -3.86
C ARG A 111 3.48 -7.24 -2.41
N ALA A 112 3.90 -6.03 -2.01
CA ALA A 112 4.32 -5.74 -0.65
C ALA A 112 3.15 -5.90 0.34
N ALA A 113 1.98 -5.34 0.02
CA ALA A 113 0.78 -5.46 0.86
C ALA A 113 0.32 -6.93 0.99
N LYS A 114 0.41 -7.72 -0.09
CA LYS A 114 0.12 -9.17 -0.06
C LYS A 114 1.06 -9.93 0.89
N ARG A 115 2.36 -9.62 0.86
CA ARG A 115 3.33 -10.24 1.76
C ARG A 115 2.99 -9.94 3.23
N ALA A 116 2.64 -8.69 3.53
CA ALA A 116 2.22 -8.29 4.87
C ALA A 116 0.95 -9.02 5.32
N LEU A 117 -0.09 -9.09 4.46
CA LEU A 117 -1.33 -9.80 4.76
C LEU A 117 -1.08 -11.30 5.05
N ASN A 118 -0.26 -11.97 4.23
CA ASN A 118 0.04 -13.38 4.40
C ASN A 118 0.76 -13.66 5.74
N ALA A 119 1.65 -12.77 6.15
CA ALA A 119 2.35 -12.89 7.43
C ALA A 119 1.40 -12.81 8.63
N ILE A 120 0.37 -11.95 8.55
CA ILE A 120 -0.61 -11.76 9.62
C ILE A 120 -1.63 -12.90 9.65
N ARG A 121 -2.14 -13.32 8.47
CA ARG A 121 -3.29 -14.21 8.38
C ARG A 121 -2.97 -15.66 8.77
N THR A 122 -1.80 -16.17 8.38
CA THR A 122 -1.40 -17.56 8.64
C THR A 122 0.12 -17.69 8.66
N PRO A 123 0.78 -17.44 9.81
CA PRO A 123 2.21 -17.66 9.91
C PRO A 123 2.50 -19.17 9.79
N ARG A 124 3.23 -19.57 8.74
CA ARG A 124 3.67 -20.96 8.58
C ARG A 124 4.51 -21.36 9.78
N LEU A 125 4.58 -22.65 10.10
CA LEU A 125 5.41 -23.14 11.22
C LEU A 125 6.87 -22.65 11.12
N ILE A 126 7.40 -22.61 9.90
CA ILE A 126 8.73 -22.06 9.61
C ILE A 126 8.82 -20.56 9.93
N ASP A 127 7.79 -19.78 9.62
CA ASP A 127 7.78 -18.34 9.88
C ASP A 127 7.70 -18.05 11.39
N LYS A 128 6.93 -18.86 12.15
CA LYS A 128 6.93 -18.83 13.63
C LYS A 128 8.28 -19.20 14.22
N ALA A 129 8.90 -20.28 13.72
CA ALA A 129 10.21 -20.73 14.18
C ALA A 129 11.29 -19.67 13.93
N LYS A 130 11.28 -19.02 12.76
CA LYS A 130 12.17 -17.90 12.43
C LYS A 130 11.98 -16.71 13.37
N LEU A 131 10.72 -16.36 13.67
CA LEU A 131 10.41 -15.28 14.60
C LEU A 131 10.96 -15.58 16.01
N ILE A 132 10.71 -16.79 16.53
CA ILE A 132 11.20 -17.21 17.86
C ILE A 132 12.73 -17.22 17.88
N ALA A 133 13.38 -17.80 16.87
CA ALA A 133 14.84 -17.82 16.78
C ALA A 133 15.42 -16.39 16.72
N ALA A 134 14.80 -15.50 15.95
CA ALA A 134 15.23 -14.11 15.87
C ALA A 134 15.06 -13.36 17.20
N LEU A 135 13.99 -13.61 17.95
CA LEU A 135 13.75 -13.05 19.30
C LEU A 135 14.79 -13.56 20.31
N LEU A 136 15.09 -14.86 20.31
CA LEU A 136 16.09 -15.42 21.21
C LEU A 136 17.50 -14.88 20.92
N LEU A 137 17.80 -14.64 19.65
CA LEU A 137 19.10 -14.16 19.20
C LEU A 137 19.20 -12.62 19.18
N SER A 138 18.13 -11.86 19.39
CA SER A 138 18.13 -10.40 19.19
C SER A 138 19.10 -9.67 20.12
N ASN A 139 19.25 -10.16 21.35
CA ASN A 139 20.16 -9.57 22.34
C ASN A 139 21.64 -9.81 22.02
N VAL A 140 21.95 -10.84 21.22
CA VAL A 140 23.33 -11.32 21.00
C VAL A 140 23.79 -11.10 19.56
N TYR A 141 22.86 -11.12 18.60
CA TYR A 141 23.12 -11.00 17.18
C TYR A 141 22.31 -9.84 16.59
N LYS A 142 22.96 -8.67 16.48
CA LYS A 142 22.34 -7.44 15.95
C LYS A 142 21.58 -7.62 14.62
N PRO A 143 22.02 -8.46 13.67
CA PRO A 143 21.24 -8.70 12.46
C PRO A 143 19.88 -9.35 12.72
N SER A 144 19.72 -10.17 13.77
CA SER A 144 18.41 -10.70 14.17
C SER A 144 17.50 -9.61 14.73
N ALA A 145 18.03 -8.68 15.54
CA ALA A 145 17.28 -7.51 15.99
C ALA A 145 16.84 -6.63 14.81
N ARG A 146 17.76 -6.33 13.88
CA ARG A 146 17.45 -5.60 12.64
C ARG A 146 16.44 -6.32 11.77
N TRP A 147 16.50 -7.66 11.74
CA TRP A 147 15.51 -8.47 11.04
C TRP A 147 14.16 -8.38 11.73
N LEU A 148 14.05 -8.37 13.06
CA LEU A 148 12.78 -8.16 13.76
C LEU A 148 12.20 -6.76 13.54
N ASP A 149 13.06 -5.73 13.49
CA ASP A 149 12.62 -4.36 13.20
C ASP A 149 12.12 -4.23 11.75
N ALA A 150 12.73 -4.98 10.82
CA ALA A 150 12.42 -4.93 9.40
C ALA A 150 11.44 -6.01 8.93
N ALA A 151 11.23 -7.08 9.67
CA ALA A 151 10.41 -8.23 9.28
C ALA A 151 9.24 -8.38 10.26
N PRO A 152 8.01 -8.66 9.78
CA PRO A 152 7.61 -9.03 8.41
C PRO A 152 7.25 -7.86 7.48
N TYR A 153 7.35 -6.60 7.94
CA TYR A 153 6.60 -5.47 7.33
C TYR A 153 7.46 -4.42 6.60
N GLY A 154 8.79 -4.49 6.70
CA GLY A 154 9.73 -3.59 6.04
C GLY A 154 10.25 -4.13 4.69
N PRO A 155 10.83 -3.28 3.83
CA PRO A 155 11.51 -3.71 2.63
C PRO A 155 12.63 -4.70 3.00
N ALA A 156 12.92 -5.66 2.12
CA ALA A 156 14.03 -6.57 2.34
C ALA A 156 15.30 -5.74 2.58
N LEU A 157 16.02 -5.99 3.68
CA LEU A 157 17.24 -5.27 4.05
C LEU A 157 18.35 -5.34 2.97
N THR A 158 18.17 -6.20 1.96
CA THR A 158 19.01 -6.37 0.78
C THR A 158 18.64 -5.47 -0.40
N GLN A 159 17.50 -4.77 -0.38
CA GLN A 159 17.22 -3.77 -1.41
C GLN A 159 18.13 -2.57 -1.20
N LYS A 160 19.07 -2.38 -2.14
CA LYS A 160 19.89 -1.17 -2.25
C LYS A 160 18.99 0.05 -2.05
N ARG A 161 19.48 0.98 -1.22
CA ARG A 161 18.92 2.32 -0.97
C ARG A 161 18.32 2.88 -2.26
N PHE A 162 17.00 2.88 -2.39
CA PHE A 162 16.35 3.72 -3.39
C PHE A 162 16.57 5.16 -2.94
N PRO A 163 17.03 6.08 -3.81
CA PRO A 163 17.08 7.48 -3.49
C PRO A 163 15.64 7.98 -3.44
N THR A 164 15.02 7.91 -2.27
CA THR A 164 13.71 8.52 -2.05
C THR A 164 13.95 10.01 -1.86
N ARG A 165 13.83 10.75 -2.96
CA ARG A 165 13.42 12.16 -2.90
C ARG A 165 11.92 12.15 -2.73
N TYR A 166 11.48 12.30 -1.48
CA TYR A 166 10.25 13.01 -1.18
C TYR A 166 10.65 14.44 -0.83
#